data_AF-A0A4R5BL22-F1
#
_entry.id   AF-A0A4R5BL22-F1
#
_cell.length_a   1.000
_cell.length_b   1.000
_cell.length_c   1.000
_cell.angle_alpha   90.00
_cell.angle_beta   90.00
_cell.angle_gamma   90.00
#
_symmetry.space_group_name_H-M   'P 1'
#
loop_
_entity.id
_entity.type
_entity.pdbx_description
1 polymer ?
#
loop_
_entity_poly.entity_id
_entity_poly.type
_entity_poly.pdbx_seq_one_letter_code
_entity_poly.pdbx_strand_id
1 'polypeptide(L)'
;MLSRDERRRLREIEDWFVSDDPAFAERVATGPMPSSTQQRFLRTLIATGIVIVVFGIVLAVPALVFLGLACTLGGTALSVLRRQDESRDDHERDQ
;
A
#
# COMPACT_ATOMS: atom_id res chain seq x y z
N MET A 1 9.68 12.85 15.83
CA MET A 1 10.84 11.93 15.91
C MET A 1 10.93 11.42 17.34
N LEU A 2 10.94 10.10 17.56
CA LEU A 2 11.01 9.51 18.91
C LEU A 2 12.38 9.81 19.56
N SER A 3 12.36 10.17 20.84
CA SER A 3 13.56 10.37 21.67
C SER A 3 14.37 9.07 21.80
N ARG A 4 15.66 9.17 22.12
CA ARG A 4 16.55 8.00 22.36
C ARG A 4 16.02 7.09 23.47
N ASP A 5 15.45 7.68 24.51
CA ASP A 5 14.88 6.96 25.65
C ASP A 5 13.57 6.26 25.28
N GLU A 6 12.73 6.90 24.45
CA GLU A 6 11.53 6.26 23.87
C GLU A 6 11.90 5.02 23.07
N ARG A 7 12.93 5.10 22.21
CA ARG A 7 13.41 3.95 21.43
C ARG A 7 13.98 2.84 22.31
N ARG A 8 14.53 3.17 23.48
CA ARG A 8 15.05 2.18 24.43
C ARG A 8 13.92 1.44 25.12
N ARG A 9 12.90 2.16 25.61
CA ARG A 9 11.71 1.55 26.20
C ARG A 9 10.92 0.70 25.21
N LEU A 10 10.83 1.12 23.95
CA LEU A 10 10.16 0.33 22.91
C LEU A 10 10.85 -1.01 22.68
N ARG A 11 12.19 -1.05 22.66
CA ARG A 11 12.95 -2.30 22.53
C ARG A 11 12.76 -3.24 23.72
N GLU A 12 12.68 -2.69 24.93
CA GLU A 12 12.38 -3.51 26.12
C GLU A 12 10.98 -4.12 26.06
N ILE A 13 9.99 -3.39 25.53
CA ILE A 13 8.63 -3.91 25.30
C ILE A 13 8.65 -4.98 24.21
N GLU A 14 9.37 -4.76 23.11
CA GLU A 14 9.50 -5.71 22.00
C GLU A 14 10.15 -7.01 22.45
N ASP A 15 11.27 -6.97 23.18
CA ASP A 15 11.95 -8.15 23.72
C ASP A 15 11.03 -8.95 24.66
N TRP A 16 10.31 -8.26 25.55
CA TRP A 16 9.36 -8.92 26.44
C TRP A 16 8.22 -9.59 25.67
N PHE A 17 7.72 -8.91 24.63
CA PHE A 17 6.58 -9.36 23.86
C PHE A 17 6.90 -10.52 22.90
N VAL A 18 8.09 -10.53 22.30
CA VAL A 18 8.61 -11.65 21.49
C VAL A 18 8.78 -12.91 22.35
N SER A 19 9.20 -12.75 23.60
CA SER A 19 9.37 -13.87 24.53
C SER A 19 8.03 -14.46 24.99
N ASP A 20 6.96 -13.67 25.06
CA ASP A 20 5.65 -14.10 25.57
C ASP A 20 4.81 -14.79 24.49
N ASP A 21 4.80 -14.25 23.26
CA ASP A 21 4.09 -14.85 22.11
C ASP A 21 4.91 -14.75 20.82
N PRO A 22 5.80 -15.74 20.57
CA PRO A 22 6.63 -15.74 19.38
C PRO A 22 5.83 -15.87 18.08
N ALA A 23 4.66 -16.54 18.11
CA ALA A 23 3.82 -16.73 16.94
C ALA A 23 3.11 -15.45 16.52
N PHE A 24 2.67 -14.65 17.50
CA PHE A 24 2.13 -13.32 17.23
C PHE A 24 3.22 -12.33 16.82
N ALA A 25 4.39 -12.38 17.46
CA ALA A 25 5.54 -11.56 17.07
C ALA A 25 5.96 -11.81 15.61
N GLU A 26 5.99 -13.08 15.17
CA GLU A 26 6.29 -13.43 13.78
C GLU A 26 5.26 -12.84 12.80
N ARG A 27 3.98 -12.83 13.16
CA ARG A 27 2.88 -12.25 12.36
C ARG A 27 2.91 -10.73 12.30
N VAL A 28 3.29 -10.06 13.39
CA VAL A 28 3.45 -8.60 13.41
C VAL A 28 4.70 -8.20 12.64
N ALA A 29 5.81 -8.92 12.81
CA ALA A 29 7.07 -8.68 12.12
C ALA A 29 6.98 -8.88 10.60
N THR A 30 6.14 -9.80 10.13
CA THR A 30 5.91 -9.98 8.68
C THR A 30 5.08 -8.87 8.05
N GLY A 31 4.37 -8.05 8.85
CA GLY A 31 3.46 -7.02 8.36
C GLY A 31 2.38 -7.56 7.42
N PRO A 32 1.42 -6.73 6.98
CA PRO A 32 0.54 -7.11 5.89
C PRO A 32 1.38 -7.18 4.60
N MET A 33 1.93 -8.36 4.27
CA MET A 33 2.51 -8.59 2.95
C MET A 33 1.48 -8.16 1.89
N PRO A 34 1.84 -7.30 0.92
CA PRO A 34 0.96 -6.98 -0.18
C PRO A 34 0.67 -8.30 -0.92
N SER A 35 -0.49 -8.88 -0.63
CA SER A 35 -0.88 -10.14 -1.27
C SER A 35 -0.89 -9.94 -2.77
N SER A 36 -0.36 -10.91 -3.53
CA SER A 36 -0.37 -10.85 -5.00
C SER A 36 -1.79 -10.61 -5.54
N THR A 37 -2.82 -11.05 -4.81
CA THR A 37 -4.24 -10.76 -5.03
C THR A 37 -4.55 -9.26 -5.01
N GLN A 38 -3.99 -8.49 -4.08
CA GLN A 38 -4.23 -7.06 -3.97
C GLN A 38 -3.54 -6.27 -5.10
N GLN A 39 -2.33 -6.66 -5.51
CA GLN A 39 -1.68 -6.09 -6.70
C GLN A 39 -2.46 -6.40 -7.98
N ARG A 40 -2.95 -7.64 -8.12
CA ARG A 40 -3.83 -8.03 -9.24
C ARG A 40 -5.11 -7.21 -9.24
N PHE A 41 -5.72 -6.98 -8.08
CA PHE A 41 -6.92 -6.16 -7.94
C PHE A 41 -6.70 -4.71 -8.38
N LEU A 42 -5.60 -4.07 -7.93
CA LEU A 42 -5.24 -2.71 -8.38
C LEU A 42 -5.04 -2.67 -9.90
N ARG A 43 -4.35 -3.66 -10.46
CA ARG A 43 -4.12 -3.73 -11.91
C ARG A 43 -5.42 -3.90 -12.70
N THR A 44 -6.34 -4.73 -12.21
CA THR A 44 -7.68 -4.86 -12.82
C THR A 44 -8.51 -3.59 -12.66
N LEU A 45 -8.41 -2.89 -11.53
CA LEU A 45 -9.13 -1.63 -11.31
C LEU A 45 -8.69 -0.56 -12.32
N ILE A 46 -7.37 -0.42 -12.55
CA ILE A 46 -6.81 0.51 -13.53
C ILE A 46 -7.25 0.14 -14.95
N ALA A 47 -7.16 -1.14 -15.31
CA ALA A 47 -7.59 -1.62 -16.63
C ALA A 47 -9.08 -1.34 -16.88
N THR A 48 -9.94 -1.65 -15.92
CA THR A 48 -11.38 -1.38 -16.00
C THR A 48 -11.67 0.13 -16.08
N GLY A 49 -10.94 0.95 -15.32
CA GLY A 49 -11.06 2.42 -15.40
C GLY A 49 -10.76 2.96 -16.80
N ILE A 50 -9.68 2.48 -17.44
CA ILE A 50 -9.32 2.87 -18.82
C ILE A 50 -10.44 2.48 -19.80
N VAL A 51 -10.98 1.27 -19.69
CA VAL A 51 -12.08 0.81 -20.55
C VAL A 51 -13.32 1.70 -20.40
N ILE A 52 -13.68 2.05 -19.17
CA ILE A 52 -14.82 2.94 -18.88
C ILE A 52 -14.60 4.34 -19.49
N VAL A 53 -13.40 4.91 -19.41
CA VAL A 53 -13.08 6.20 -20.03
C VAL A 53 -13.25 6.13 -21.55
N VAL A 54 -12.70 5.11 -22.20
CA VAL A 54 -12.81 4.92 -23.66
C VAL A 54 -14.29 4.80 -24.06
N PHE A 55 -15.07 4.01 -23.32
CA PHE A 55 -16.50 3.86 -23.58
C PHE A 55 -17.28 5.16 -23.37
N GLY A 56 -16.94 5.94 -22.34
CA GLY A 56 -17.53 7.25 -22.06
C GLY A 56 -17.26 8.27 -23.16
N ILE A 57 -16.06 8.25 -23.75
CA ILE A 57 -15.69 9.08 -24.91
C ILE A 57 -16.52 8.67 -26.14
N VAL A 58 -16.63 7.37 -26.42
CA VAL A 58 -17.40 6.85 -27.56
C VAL A 58 -18.88 7.19 -27.46
N LEU A 59 -19.46 7.13 -26.26
CA LEU A 59 -20.87 7.44 -26.01
C LEU A 59 -21.14 8.95 -25.82
N ALA A 60 -20.11 9.81 -25.83
CA ALA A 60 -20.19 11.25 -25.58
C ALA A 60 -20.93 11.62 -24.27
N VAL A 61 -20.80 10.79 -23.22
CA VAL A 61 -21.43 11.03 -21.91
C VAL A 61 -20.40 11.60 -20.94
N PRO A 62 -20.46 12.91 -20.60
CA PRO A 62 -19.43 13.57 -19.78
C PRO A 62 -19.28 12.95 -18.39
N ALA A 63 -20.39 12.51 -17.78
CA ALA A 63 -20.39 11.91 -16.45
C ALA A 63 -19.55 10.61 -16.37
N LEU A 64 -19.56 9.78 -17.43
CA LEU A 64 -18.75 8.56 -17.49
C LEU A 64 -17.26 8.88 -17.64
N VAL A 65 -16.92 9.94 -18.38
CA VAL A 65 -15.54 10.38 -18.55
C VAL A 65 -14.96 10.85 -17.22
N PHE A 66 -15.67 11.68 -16.46
CA PHE A 66 -15.22 12.14 -15.15
C PHE A 66 -15.10 11.01 -14.12
N LEU A 67 -16.06 10.07 -14.10
CA LEU A 67 -16.00 8.92 -13.20
C LEU A 67 -14.82 8.00 -13.52
N GLY A 68 -14.60 7.72 -14.81
CA GLY A 68 -13.44 6.95 -15.26
C GLY A 68 -12.13 7.64 -14.89
N LEU A 69 -12.01 8.94 -15.15
CA LEU A 69 -10.81 9.72 -14.83
C LEU A 69 -10.51 9.69 -13.31
N ALA A 70 -11.54 9.87 -12.47
CA ALA A 70 -11.40 9.81 -11.01
C ALA A 70 -10.92 8.44 -10.52
N CYS A 71 -11.49 7.34 -11.04
CA CYS A 71 -11.02 5.98 -10.74
C CYS A 71 -9.57 5.74 -11.21
N THR A 72 -9.20 6.27 -12.38
CA THR A 72 -7.87 6.02 -12.95
C THR A 72 -6.80 6.81 -12.19
N LEU A 73 -7.06 8.08 -11.88
CA LEU A 73 -6.17 8.95 -11.09
C LEU A 73 -6.07 8.49 -9.63
N GLY A 74 -7.19 8.12 -9.01
CA GLY A 74 -7.18 7.60 -7.65
C GLY A 74 -6.41 6.28 -7.56
N GLY A 75 -6.62 5.38 -8.52
CA GLY A 75 -5.90 4.10 -8.61
C GLY A 75 -4.40 4.27 -8.84
N THR A 76 -3.99 5.20 -9.73
CA THR A 76 -2.56 5.47 -9.97
C THR A 76 -1.91 6.15 -8.77
N ALA A 77 -2.54 7.14 -8.16
CA ALA A 77 -2.02 7.82 -6.97
C ALA A 77 -1.78 6.82 -5.81
N LEU A 78 -2.75 5.95 -5.52
CA LEU A 78 -2.60 4.89 -4.51
C LEU A 78 -1.50 3.89 -4.86
N SER A 79 -1.35 3.56 -6.15
CA SER A 79 -0.29 2.63 -6.59
C SER A 79 1.12 3.23 -6.47
N VAL A 80 1.26 4.53 -6.73
CA VAL A 80 2.54 5.25 -6.60
C VAL A 80 2.92 5.42 -5.14
N LEU A 81 1.95 5.77 -4.28
CA LEU A 81 2.19 5.92 -2.84
C LEU A 81 2.65 4.60 -2.21
N ARG A 82 2.03 3.47 -2.60
CA ARG A 82 2.48 2.14 -2.15
C ARG A 82 3.87 1.76 -2.64
N ARG A 83 4.26 2.17 -3.86
CA ARG A 83 5.62 1.92 -4.37
C ARG A 83 6.68 2.74 -3.64
N GLN A 84 6.33 3.92 -3.14
CA GLN A 84 7.25 4.74 -2.36
C GLN A 84 7.54 4.18 -0.97
N ASP A 85 6.55 3.58 -0.30
CA ASP A 85 6.80 2.84 0.95
C ASP A 85 7.77 1.68 0.72
N GLU A 86 7.55 0.90 -0.35
CA GLU A 86 8.39 -0.26 -0.67
C GLU A 86 9.84 0.13 -1.05
N SER A 87 10.03 1.28 -1.71
CA SER A 87 11.36 1.78 -2.10
C SER A 87 12.12 2.43 -0.93
N ARG A 88 11.42 2.84 0.14
CA ARG A 88 12.01 3.47 1.31
C ARG A 88 12.64 2.43 2.25
N ASP A 89 12.01 1.27 2.37
CA ASP A 89 12.50 0.16 3.21
C ASP A 89 13.77 -0.50 2.64
N ASP A 90 13.93 -0.54 1.31
CA ASP A 90 15.14 -1.09 0.68
C ASP A 90 16.37 -0.21 0.92
N HIS A 91 16.20 1.11 1.05
CA HIS A 91 17.30 2.03 1.31
C HIS A 91 17.79 2.02 2.76
N GLU A 92 16.98 1.55 3.72
CA GLU A 92 17.38 1.36 5.13
C GLU A 92 18.06 -0.01 5.37
N ARG A 93 17.92 -0.99 4.47
CA ARG A 93 18.56 -2.31 4.61
C ARG A 93 20.02 -2.36 4.11
N ASP A 94 20.43 -1.41 3.28
CA ASP A 94 21.79 -1.33 2.71
C ASP A 94 22.76 -0.43 3.52
N GLN A 95 22.34 0.09 4.68
CA GLN A 95 23.18 0.83 5.63
C GLN A 95 23.44 0.06 6.92
#